data_AF-A0A358Q6T6-F1
#
_entry.id   AF-A0A358Q6T6-F1
#
_cell.length_a   1.000
_cell.length_b   1.000
_cell.length_c   1.000
_cell.angle_alpha   90.00
_cell.angle_beta   90.00
_cell.angle_gamma   90.00
#
_symmetry.space_group_name_H-M   'P 1'
#
loop_
_entity.id
_entity.type
_entity.pdbx_description
1 polymer ?
#
loop_
_entity_poly.entity_id
_entity_poly.type
_entity_poly.pdbx_seq_one_letter_code
_entity_poly.pdbx_strand_id
1 'polypeptide(L)'
;MELRQRLEKLKQKQKGFTLVELIVVIAIIGILAGIMLPRYYSFTDDARMGAAISEAKSIRTMGETFYAKYGEWPKVDDPEDATFKIQTGVDGSDNPIYTDSPTFSGTIDELDGEDRLDDGAFTYEKDGKTARCSEDGAVTAD
;
A
#
# COMPACT_ATOMS: atom_id res chain seq x y z
N MET A 1 -38.39 -34.59 45.30
CA MET A 1 -39.13 -34.31 44.05
C MET A 1 -38.67 -33.03 43.32
N GLU A 2 -37.89 -32.14 43.94
CA GLU A 2 -37.44 -30.86 43.34
C GLU A 2 -36.46 -31.00 42.15
N LEU A 3 -35.69 -32.09 42.07
CA LEU A 3 -34.70 -32.28 41.01
C LEU A 3 -35.34 -32.47 39.62
N ARG A 4 -36.54 -33.07 39.58
CA ARG A 4 -37.31 -33.28 38.34
C ARG A 4 -37.89 -31.98 37.79
N GLN A 5 -38.30 -31.06 38.65
CA GLN A 5 -38.80 -29.73 38.26
C GLN A 5 -37.70 -28.84 37.66
N ARG A 6 -36.45 -28.95 38.15
CA ARG A 6 -35.31 -28.22 37.54
C ARG A 6 -34.97 -28.74 36.14
N LEU A 7 -35.13 -30.04 35.90
CA LEU A 7 -34.85 -30.67 34.60
C LEU A 7 -35.88 -30.30 33.52
N GLU A 8 -37.16 -30.13 33.89
CA GLU A 8 -38.19 -29.61 32.96
C GLU A 8 -38.00 -28.13 32.62
N LYS A 9 -37.63 -27.29 33.60
CA LYS A 9 -37.36 -25.86 33.37
C LYS A 9 -36.19 -25.62 32.41
N LEU A 10 -35.25 -26.56 32.29
CA LEU A 10 -34.14 -26.49 31.34
C LEU A 10 -34.56 -26.84 29.91
N LYS A 11 -35.57 -27.70 29.71
CA LYS A 11 -36.09 -28.06 28.37
C LYS A 11 -36.98 -26.98 27.74
N GLN A 12 -37.67 -26.17 28.55
CA GLN A 12 -38.57 -25.12 28.04
C GLN A 12 -37.87 -23.84 27.55
N LYS A 13 -36.53 -23.80 27.57
CA LYS A 13 -35.76 -22.59 27.21
C LYS A 13 -34.99 -22.65 25.89
N GLN A 14 -35.01 -23.76 25.16
CA GLN A 14 -34.42 -23.79 23.83
C GLN A 14 -35.44 -23.31 22.79
N LYS A 15 -35.58 -21.99 22.69
CA LYS A 15 -36.18 -21.37 21.50
C LYS A 15 -35.16 -21.49 20.36
N GLY A 16 -35.39 -22.41 19.44
CA GLY A 16 -34.60 -22.55 18.21
C GLY A 16 -34.84 -21.38 17.27
N PHE A 17 -33.82 -21.04 16.46
CA PHE A 17 -33.91 -20.06 15.38
C PHE A 17 -34.90 -20.56 14.32
N THR A 18 -35.80 -19.70 13.83
CA THR A 18 -36.75 -20.10 12.79
C THR A 18 -36.06 -20.11 11.42
N LEU A 19 -36.48 -21.00 10.51
CA LEU A 19 -36.01 -21.00 9.12
C LEU A 19 -36.32 -19.67 8.42
N VAL A 20 -37.45 -19.04 8.80
CA VAL A 20 -37.86 -17.74 8.26
C VAL A 20 -36.90 -16.63 8.71
N GLU A 21 -36.47 -16.61 9.97
CA GLU A 21 -35.44 -15.66 10.43
C GLU A 21 -34.15 -15.82 9.64
N LEU A 22 -33.72 -17.05 9.35
CA LEU A 22 -32.50 -17.28 8.58
C LEU A 22 -32.64 -16.78 7.13
N ILE A 23 -33.80 -17.02 6.49
CA ILE A 23 -34.06 -16.57 5.11
C ILE A 23 -34.07 -15.04 5.02
N VAL A 24 -34.66 -14.35 5.98
CA VAL A 24 -34.67 -12.87 5.99
C VAL A 24 -33.24 -12.33 6.20
N VAL A 25 -32.44 -12.95 7.06
CA VAL A 25 -31.05 -12.52 7.30
C VAL A 25 -30.19 -12.66 6.05
N ILE A 26 -30.24 -13.80 5.36
CA ILE A 26 -29.45 -13.98 4.12
C ILE A 26 -29.95 -13.06 2.99
N ALA A 27 -31.25 -12.74 2.95
CA ALA A 27 -31.80 -11.80 1.99
C ALA A 27 -31.26 -10.38 2.23
N ILE A 28 -31.19 -9.92 3.49
CA ILE A 28 -30.62 -8.62 3.84
C ILE A 28 -29.11 -8.59 3.53
N ILE A 29 -28.36 -9.63 3.92
CA ILE A 29 -26.92 -9.74 3.61
C ILE A 29 -26.68 -9.72 2.09
N GLY A 30 -27.51 -10.41 1.30
CA GLY A 30 -27.43 -10.42 -0.16
C GLY A 30 -27.61 -9.03 -0.78
N ILE A 31 -28.57 -8.24 -0.29
CA ILE A 31 -28.79 -6.86 -0.74
C ILE A 31 -27.58 -5.98 -0.38
N LEU A 32 -27.10 -6.06 0.86
CA LEU A 32 -25.95 -5.27 1.31
C LEU A 32 -24.69 -5.61 0.53
N ALA A 33 -24.43 -6.91 0.32
CA ALA A 33 -23.27 -7.38 -0.46
C ALA A 33 -23.34 -6.90 -1.92
N GLY A 34 -24.51 -6.91 -2.54
CA GLY A 34 -24.72 -6.45 -3.92
C GLY A 34 -24.33 -4.99 -4.15
N ILE A 35 -24.62 -4.11 -3.19
CA ILE A 35 -24.26 -2.68 -3.27
C ILE A 35 -22.79 -2.45 -2.87
N MET A 36 -22.26 -3.26 -1.96
CA MET A 36 -20.93 -3.08 -1.38
C MET A 36 -19.79 -3.44 -2.33
N LEU A 37 -19.92 -4.51 -3.11
CA LEU A 37 -18.86 -5.04 -3.97
C LEU A 37 -18.26 -4.02 -4.96
N PRO A 38 -19.04 -3.34 -5.83
CA PRO A 38 -18.45 -2.42 -6.81
C PRO A 38 -17.71 -1.25 -6.15
N ARG A 39 -18.23 -0.78 -5.00
CA ARG A 39 -17.63 0.33 -4.25
C ARG A 39 -16.34 -0.10 -3.54
N TYR A 40 -16.26 -1.35 -3.09
CA TYR A 40 -15.06 -1.87 -2.43
C TYR A 40 -13.85 -1.88 -3.36
N TYR A 41 -14.01 -2.30 -4.61
CA TYR A 41 -12.92 -2.33 -5.59
C TYR A 41 -12.39 -0.92 -5.92
N SER A 42 -13.27 0.06 -6.11
CA SER A 42 -12.82 1.43 -6.38
C SER A 42 -12.04 2.02 -5.20
N PHE A 43 -12.50 1.78 -3.96
CA PHE A 43 -11.80 2.26 -2.78
C PHE A 43 -10.41 1.65 -2.60
N THR A 44 -10.25 0.35 -2.86
CA THR A 44 -8.94 -0.31 -2.77
C THR A 44 -7.99 0.21 -3.83
N ASP A 45 -8.50 0.48 -5.04
CA ASP A 45 -7.71 1.02 -6.13
C ASP A 45 -7.26 2.45 -5.88
N ASP A 46 -8.16 3.32 -5.39
CA ASP A 46 -7.84 4.69 -4.99
C ASP A 46 -6.83 4.71 -3.83
N ALA A 47 -6.96 3.79 -2.88
CA ALA A 47 -6.03 3.66 -1.76
C ALA A 47 -4.63 3.23 -2.22
N ARG A 48 -4.53 2.27 -3.17
CA ARG A 48 -3.26 1.85 -3.77
C ARG A 48 -2.60 2.99 -4.54
N MET A 49 -3.37 3.72 -5.35
CA MET A 49 -2.86 4.88 -6.07
C MET A 49 -2.39 5.98 -5.10
N GLY A 50 -3.16 6.25 -4.04
CA GLY A 50 -2.77 7.19 -2.98
C GLY A 50 -1.47 6.78 -2.27
N ALA A 51 -1.26 5.48 -2.05
CA ALA A 51 -0.01 4.95 -1.48
C ALA A 51 1.17 5.17 -2.44
N ALA A 52 1.02 4.84 -3.72
CA ALA A 52 2.06 5.05 -4.74
C ALA A 52 2.47 6.53 -4.84
N ILE A 53 1.51 7.45 -4.88
CA ILE A 53 1.76 8.91 -4.88
C ILE A 53 2.48 9.35 -3.61
N SER A 54 2.07 8.82 -2.45
CA SER A 54 2.68 9.16 -1.17
C SER A 54 4.14 8.71 -1.08
N GLU A 55 4.43 7.50 -1.56
CA GLU A 55 5.79 6.94 -1.61
C GLU A 55 6.65 7.71 -2.62
N ALA A 56 6.13 8.02 -3.81
CA ALA A 56 6.82 8.87 -4.80
C ALA A 56 7.20 10.24 -4.21
N LYS A 57 6.29 10.90 -3.48
CA LYS A 57 6.64 12.16 -2.79
C LYS A 57 7.76 11.98 -1.77
N SER A 58 7.76 10.89 -1.01
CA SER A 58 8.81 10.57 -0.05
C SER A 58 10.16 10.37 -0.75
N ILE A 59 10.19 9.61 -1.84
CA ILE A 59 11.38 9.37 -2.67
C ILE A 59 11.95 10.71 -3.15
N ARG A 60 11.09 11.57 -3.69
CA ARG A 60 11.51 12.89 -4.18
C ARG A 60 12.10 13.76 -3.08
N THR A 61 11.44 13.88 -1.93
CA THR A 61 11.96 14.68 -0.81
C THR A 61 13.32 14.17 -0.33
N MET A 62 13.54 12.85 -0.35
CA MET A 62 14.85 12.27 -0.06
C MET A 62 15.88 12.64 -1.12
N GLY A 63 15.52 12.55 -2.40
CA GLY A 63 16.37 12.97 -3.52
C GLY A 63 16.78 14.44 -3.42
N GLU A 64 15.83 15.34 -3.16
CA GLU A 64 16.09 16.77 -2.98
C GLU A 64 17.00 17.05 -1.79
N THR A 65 16.79 16.35 -0.67
CA THR A 65 17.64 16.48 0.52
C THR A 65 19.07 16.01 0.23
N PHE A 66 19.19 14.92 -0.55
CA PHE A 66 20.48 14.40 -0.98
C PHE A 66 21.20 15.37 -1.92
N TYR A 67 20.50 15.85 -2.95
CA TYR A 67 21.01 16.85 -3.89
C TYR A 67 21.47 18.13 -3.18
N ALA A 68 20.68 18.63 -2.22
CA ALA A 68 21.05 19.81 -1.43
C ALA A 68 22.35 19.62 -0.62
N LYS A 69 22.70 18.38 -0.27
CA LYS A 69 23.89 18.06 0.52
C LYS A 69 25.12 17.76 -0.34
N TYR A 70 24.94 17.07 -1.47
CA TYR A 70 26.05 16.53 -2.26
C TYR A 70 26.20 17.15 -3.66
N GLY A 71 25.18 17.88 -4.14
CA GLY A 71 25.18 18.52 -5.46
C GLY A 71 24.95 17.56 -6.63
N GLU A 72 24.60 16.31 -6.34
CA GLU A 72 24.23 15.28 -7.31
C GLU A 72 22.98 14.54 -6.81
N TRP A 73 22.19 13.99 -7.73
CA TRP A 73 21.04 13.17 -7.38
C TRP A 73 21.47 11.79 -6.90
N PRO A 74 20.74 11.16 -5.96
CA PRO A 74 21.15 9.89 -5.43
C PRO A 74 20.95 8.77 -6.45
N LYS A 75 21.79 7.74 -6.34
CA LYS A 75 21.63 6.49 -7.08
C LYS A 75 20.51 5.66 -6.47
N VAL A 76 19.85 4.91 -7.32
CA VAL A 76 18.93 3.84 -6.93
C VAL A 76 19.68 2.52 -7.04
N ASP A 77 19.67 1.74 -5.96
CA ASP A 77 20.18 0.36 -6.01
C ASP A 77 19.05 -0.59 -6.41
N ASP A 78 19.37 -1.48 -7.36
CA ASP A 78 18.48 -2.52 -7.90
C ASP A 78 17.11 -1.99 -8.38
N PRO A 79 17.06 -1.05 -9.36
CA PRO A 79 15.82 -0.40 -9.80
C PRO A 79 14.78 -1.35 -10.41
N GLU A 80 15.24 -2.50 -10.92
CA GLU A 80 14.40 -3.53 -11.55
C GLU A 80 13.86 -4.57 -10.54
N ASP A 81 14.35 -4.59 -9.30
CA ASP A 81 13.83 -5.48 -8.27
C ASP A 81 12.54 -4.92 -7.65
N ALA A 82 11.71 -5.82 -7.09
CA ALA A 82 10.44 -5.42 -6.43
C ALA A 82 10.65 -4.56 -5.16
N THR A 83 11.90 -4.27 -4.81
CA THR A 83 12.29 -3.32 -3.77
C THR A 83 13.55 -2.59 -4.20
N PHE A 84 13.60 -1.29 -3.95
CA PHE A 84 14.81 -0.50 -4.16
C PHE A 84 15.15 0.32 -2.92
N LYS A 85 16.39 0.83 -2.89
CA LYS A 85 16.86 1.78 -1.88
C LYS A 85 17.53 2.97 -2.53
N ILE A 86 17.45 4.11 -1.86
CA ILE A 86 18.20 5.31 -2.21
C ILE A 86 19.61 5.17 -1.65
N GLN A 87 20.60 5.10 -2.53
CA GLN A 87 22.01 5.06 -2.18
C GLN A 87 22.48 6.46 -1.79
N THR A 88 23.12 6.57 -0.63
CA THR A 88 23.59 7.85 -0.07
C THR A 88 25.09 8.06 -0.20
N GLY A 89 25.77 7.15 -0.91
CA GLY A 89 27.20 7.20 -1.16
C GLY A 89 27.80 5.80 -1.27
N VAL A 90 29.12 5.74 -1.34
CA VAL A 90 29.91 4.51 -1.26
C VAL A 90 30.91 4.59 -0.11
N ASP A 91 31.21 3.45 0.52
CA ASP A 91 32.26 3.38 1.53
C ASP A 91 33.66 3.40 0.88
N GLY A 92 34.72 3.37 1.70
CA GLY A 92 36.10 3.33 1.20
C GLY A 92 36.49 2.03 0.47
N SER A 93 35.55 1.11 0.27
CA SER A 93 35.69 -0.14 -0.49
C SER A 93 34.70 -0.23 -1.65
N ASP A 94 34.12 0.91 -2.06
CA ASP A 94 33.10 1.03 -3.11
C ASP A 94 31.77 0.30 -2.82
N ASN A 95 31.48 -0.08 -1.57
CA ASN A 95 30.17 -0.65 -1.24
C ASN A 95 29.12 0.45 -1.06
N PRO A 96 27.86 0.23 -1.49
CA PRO A 96 26.80 1.20 -1.31
C PRO A 96 26.49 1.44 0.18
N ILE A 97 26.45 2.72 0.56
CA ILE A 97 26.03 3.17 1.88
C ILE A 97 24.59 3.66 1.80
N TYR A 98 23.75 3.08 2.65
CA TYR A 98 22.39 3.53 2.91
C TYR A 98 22.33 4.03 4.36
N THR A 99 22.17 5.33 4.59
CA THR A 99 21.90 5.80 5.95
C THR A 99 20.40 6.04 6.09
N ASP A 100 19.73 5.16 6.87
CA ASP A 100 18.33 5.24 7.30
C ASP A 100 17.26 5.43 6.21
N SER A 101 17.60 5.11 4.96
CA SER A 101 16.66 5.21 3.85
C SER A 101 15.61 4.09 3.93
N PRO A 102 14.29 4.42 3.90
CA PRO A 102 13.26 3.40 3.79
C PRO A 102 13.52 2.50 2.58
N THR A 103 13.24 1.20 2.73
CA THR A 103 13.16 0.30 1.59
C THR A 103 11.79 0.50 0.95
N PHE A 104 11.78 0.94 -0.30
CA PHE A 104 10.56 1.08 -1.06
C PHE A 104 10.19 -0.27 -1.69
N SER A 105 8.90 -0.57 -1.75
CA SER A 105 8.38 -1.86 -2.27
C SER A 105 7.65 -1.61 -3.58
N GLY A 106 8.44 -1.42 -4.64
CA GLY A 106 8.01 -1.11 -6.00
C GLY A 106 9.23 -0.94 -6.89
N THR A 107 9.01 -0.68 -8.16
CA THR A 107 10.07 -0.39 -9.14
C THR A 107 10.14 1.12 -9.40
N ILE A 108 11.31 1.59 -9.83
CA ILE A 108 11.52 2.97 -10.21
C ILE A 108 12.23 3.03 -11.57
N ASP A 109 11.68 3.83 -12.46
CA ASP A 109 12.11 3.99 -13.85
C ASP A 109 12.39 5.47 -14.15
N GLU A 110 12.89 5.76 -15.37
CA GLU A 110 13.26 7.10 -15.82
C GLU A 110 14.42 7.68 -14.98
N LEU A 111 15.42 6.83 -14.80
CA LEU A 111 16.71 7.17 -14.19
C LEU A 111 17.68 7.69 -15.26
N ASP A 112 18.70 8.41 -14.82
CA ASP A 112 19.81 8.83 -15.67
C ASP A 112 20.67 7.64 -16.13
N GLY A 113 21.66 7.91 -17.00
CA GLY A 113 22.56 6.87 -17.52
C GLY A 113 23.50 6.21 -16.50
N GLU A 114 23.41 6.58 -15.22
CA GLU A 114 24.16 6.02 -14.09
C GLU A 114 23.25 5.56 -12.94
N ASP A 115 21.97 5.28 -13.24
CA ASP A 115 20.92 4.84 -12.31
C ASP A 115 20.61 5.84 -11.18
N ARG A 116 20.82 7.14 -11.41
CA ARG A 116 20.39 8.21 -10.49
C ARG A 116 19.03 8.77 -10.88
N LEU A 117 18.37 9.42 -9.92
CA LEU A 117 17.18 10.22 -10.23
C LEU A 117 17.54 11.34 -11.22
N ASP A 118 16.77 11.49 -12.31
CA ASP A 118 17.05 12.44 -13.37
C ASP A 118 16.38 13.79 -13.08
N ASP A 119 17.14 14.71 -12.49
CA ASP A 119 16.65 16.02 -12.01
C ASP A 119 15.39 15.98 -11.13
N GLY A 120 15.25 14.89 -10.37
CA GLY A 120 14.09 14.64 -9.51
C GLY A 120 12.86 14.13 -10.26
N ALA A 121 12.93 13.96 -11.59
CA ALA A 121 11.98 13.19 -12.36
C ALA A 121 12.26 11.68 -12.22
N PHE A 122 11.18 10.91 -12.16
CA PHE A 122 11.20 9.45 -12.15
C PHE A 122 9.76 8.93 -12.27
N THR A 123 9.61 7.66 -12.62
CA THR A 123 8.33 6.96 -12.57
C THR A 123 8.40 5.87 -11.50
N TYR A 124 7.42 5.84 -10.58
CA TYR A 124 7.35 4.85 -9.50
C TYR A 124 6.14 3.95 -9.68
N GLU A 125 6.33 2.64 -9.73
CA GLU A 125 5.25 1.66 -9.84
C GLU A 125 5.15 0.78 -8.59
N LYS A 126 3.92 0.64 -8.07
CA LYS A 126 3.60 -0.24 -6.95
C LYS A 126 2.20 -0.83 -7.09
N ASP A 127 2.09 -2.15 -6.90
CA ASP A 127 0.80 -2.87 -6.96
C ASP A 127 -0.01 -2.59 -8.25
N GLY A 128 0.70 -2.37 -9.37
CA GLY A 128 0.11 -2.01 -10.67
C GLY A 128 -0.48 -0.60 -10.73
N LYS A 129 -0.08 0.29 -9.83
CA LYS A 129 -0.39 1.72 -9.83
C LYS A 129 0.90 2.50 -10.03
N THR A 130 0.85 3.49 -10.92
CA THR A 130 2.01 4.26 -11.34
C THR A 130 1.86 5.71 -10.89
N ALA A 131 2.89 6.24 -10.25
CA ALA A 131 3.02 7.63 -9.87
C ALA A 131 4.23 8.23 -10.60
N ARG A 132 3.97 9.28 -11.39
CA ARG A 132 5.01 10.00 -12.13
C ARG A 132 5.44 11.24 -11.36
N CYS A 133 6.74 11.41 -11.21
CA CYS A 133 7.36 12.61 -10.69
C CYS A 133 8.02 13.37 -11.85
N SER A 134 7.70 14.65 -11.99
CA SER A 134 8.25 15.54 -13.01
C SER A 134 9.37 16.42 -12.44
N GLU A 135 10.25 16.95 -13.29
CA GLU A 135 11.41 17.80 -12.92
C GLU A 135 10.98 19.06 -12.16
N ASP A 136 9.83 19.64 -12.53
CA ASP A 136 9.22 20.79 -11.82
C ASP A 136 8.66 20.43 -10.45
N GLY A 137 8.50 19.12 -10.22
CA GLY A 137 8.09 18.57 -8.97
C GLY A 137 6.64 18.18 -8.79
N ALA A 138 5.87 18.24 -9.86
CA ALA A 138 4.55 17.64 -9.82
C ALA A 138 4.70 16.12 -9.58
N VAL A 139 3.92 15.58 -8.63
CA VAL A 139 3.72 14.14 -8.49
C VAL A 139 2.28 13.83 -8.87
N THR A 140 2.10 13.08 -9.95
CA THR A 140 0.79 12.78 -10.54
C THR A 140 0.57 11.27 -10.65
N ALA A 141 -0.69 10.84 -10.53
CA ALA A 141 -1.10 9.52 -10.98
C ALA A 141 -0.99 9.43 -12.50
N ASP A 142 -0.53 8.29 -13.00
CA ASP A 142 -0.70 7.90 -14.41
C ASP A 142 -2.09 7.24 -14.63
#